data_AF-A0A7Z9IN62-F1
#
_entry.id   AF-A0A7Z9IN62-F1
#
_cell.length_a   1.000
_cell.length_b   1.000
_cell.length_c   1.000
_cell.angle_alpha   90.00
_cell.angle_beta   90.00
_cell.angle_gamma   90.00
#
_symmetry.space_group_name_H-M   'P 1'
#
loop_
_entity.id
_entity.type
_entity.pdbx_description
1 polymer ?
#
loop_
_entity_poly.entity_id
_entity_poly.type
_entity_poly.pdbx_seq_one_letter_code
_entity_poly.pdbx_strand_id
1 'polypeptide(L)'
;MISRFRSTVLTVIFVCSSSYAGGIITGSVTYEGKIPRMKKFDMTIEKICVMKHAENPEKYPGRSEALVLGEGNTMANIFVQVTAGFPEKEWEAPEEPAVLDQNGCTYMPHVLA
;
A
#
# COMPACT_ATOMS: atom_id res chain seq x y z
N MET A 1 -30.46 -70.25 -6.11
CA MET A 1 -30.00 -69.18 -5.18
C MET A 1 -29.00 -68.30 -5.92
N ILE A 2 -29.44 -67.14 -6.42
CA ILE A 2 -28.58 -66.14 -7.06
C ILE A 2 -28.50 -64.96 -6.08
N SER A 3 -27.39 -64.87 -5.34
CA SER A 3 -27.12 -63.77 -4.41
C SER A 3 -26.56 -62.59 -5.19
N ARG A 4 -27.31 -61.49 -5.25
CA ARG A 4 -26.84 -60.22 -5.85
C ARG A 4 -25.98 -59.49 -4.83
N PHE A 5 -24.66 -59.57 -4.99
CA PHE A 5 -23.70 -58.78 -4.23
C PHE A 5 -23.72 -57.33 -4.78
N ARG A 6 -24.44 -56.43 -4.11
CA ARG A 6 -24.38 -54.99 -4.40
C ARG A 6 -23.08 -54.43 -3.82
N SER A 7 -22.07 -54.24 -4.67
CA SER A 7 -20.85 -53.55 -4.31
C SER A 7 -21.10 -52.04 -4.28
N THR A 8 -21.18 -51.46 -3.09
CA THR A 8 -21.27 -50.01 -2.90
C THR A 8 -19.85 -49.45 -2.82
N VAL A 9 -19.37 -48.84 -3.90
CA VAL A 9 -18.08 -48.12 -3.92
C VAL A 9 -18.27 -46.79 -3.21
N LEU A 10 -17.60 -46.60 -2.07
CA LEU A 10 -17.61 -45.35 -1.30
C LEU A 10 -16.43 -44.49 -1.76
N THR A 11 -16.66 -43.55 -2.68
CA THR A 11 -15.64 -42.60 -3.15
C THR A 11 -15.39 -41.54 -2.08
N VAL A 12 -14.25 -41.59 -1.40
CA VAL A 12 -13.80 -40.52 -0.49
C VAL A 12 -13.19 -39.40 -1.34
N ILE A 13 -13.91 -38.28 -1.48
CA ILE A 13 -13.40 -37.06 -2.11
C ILE A 13 -12.56 -36.33 -1.06
N PHE A 14 -11.23 -36.45 -1.17
CA PHE A 14 -10.29 -35.67 -0.35
C PHE A 14 -10.25 -34.24 -0.91
N VAL A 15 -11.08 -33.35 -0.36
CA VAL A 15 -11.04 -31.92 -0.67
C VAL A 15 -9.80 -31.34 0.00
N CYS A 16 -8.71 -31.18 -0.76
CA CYS A 16 -7.55 -30.45 -0.31
C CYS A 16 -7.89 -28.96 -0.34
N SER A 17 -8.36 -28.42 0.79
CA SER A 17 -8.57 -26.99 0.96
C SER A 17 -7.20 -26.30 1.01
N SER A 18 -6.79 -25.69 -0.10
CA SER A 18 -5.63 -24.80 -0.13
C SER A 18 -5.89 -23.63 0.81
N SER A 19 -5.40 -23.76 2.04
CA SER A 19 -5.42 -22.69 3.03
C SER A 19 -4.34 -21.70 2.60
N TYR A 20 -4.71 -20.62 1.93
CA TYR A 20 -3.83 -19.46 1.84
C TYR A 20 -3.66 -18.94 3.28
N ALA A 21 -2.57 -19.34 3.94
CA ALA A 21 -2.22 -18.88 5.29
C ALA A 21 -1.63 -17.47 5.21
N GLY A 22 -2.44 -16.50 4.79
CA GLY A 22 -2.11 -15.08 4.84
C GLY A 22 -3.06 -14.36 5.78
N GLY A 23 -2.53 -13.63 6.76
CA GLY A 23 -3.33 -12.70 7.57
C GLY A 23 -3.71 -11.48 6.74
N ILE A 24 -4.95 -10.99 6.89
CA ILE A 24 -5.39 -9.74 6.26
C ILE A 24 -5.40 -8.66 7.34
N ILE A 25 -4.69 -7.55 7.09
CA ILE A 25 -4.76 -6.35 7.93
C ILE A 25 -5.66 -5.34 7.23
N THR A 26 -6.73 -4.94 7.90
CA THR A 26 -7.64 -3.88 7.44
C THR A 26 -7.76 -2.80 8.51
N GLY A 27 -7.92 -1.56 8.07
CA GLY A 27 -8.05 -0.43 8.97
C GLY A 27 -7.97 0.90 8.24
N SER A 28 -8.21 1.98 8.98
CA SER A 28 -8.05 3.35 8.53
C SER A 28 -7.18 4.10 9.53
N VAL A 29 -6.31 4.98 9.04
CA VAL A 29 -5.50 5.87 9.88
C VAL A 29 -6.04 7.28 9.70
N THR A 30 -6.43 7.91 10.80
CA THR A 30 -6.98 9.27 10.81
C THR A 30 -6.12 10.22 11.62
N TYR A 31 -6.08 11.47 11.20
CA TYR A 31 -5.40 12.54 11.93
C TYR A 31 -6.33 13.17 12.97
N GLU A 32 -5.87 13.23 14.21
CA GLU A 32 -6.55 13.92 15.30
C GLU A 32 -5.84 15.23 15.67
N GLY A 33 -6.63 16.29 15.87
CA GLY A 33 -6.15 17.59 16.30
C GLY A 33 -6.29 18.69 15.25
N LYS A 34 -5.67 19.85 15.54
CA LYS A 34 -5.75 21.02 14.67
C LYS A 34 -4.89 20.79 13.43
N ILE A 35 -5.52 20.77 12.26
CA ILE A 35 -4.83 20.65 10.97
C ILE A 35 -3.84 21.82 10.80
N PRO A 36 -2.52 21.56 10.69
CA PRO A 36 -1.54 22.62 10.53
C PRO A 36 -1.62 23.20 9.12
N ARG A 37 -1.22 24.46 8.97
CA ARG A 37 -0.98 25.03 7.64
C ARG A 37 0.36 24.53 7.10
N MET A 38 0.32 23.75 6.03
CA MET A 38 1.53 23.25 5.38
C MET A 38 2.37 24.38 4.80
N LYS A 39 3.69 24.30 5.02
CA LYS A 39 4.64 25.28 4.48
C LYS A 39 4.66 25.20 2.96
N LYS A 40 4.85 26.35 2.31
CA LYS A 40 5.16 26.43 0.89
C LYS A 40 6.66 26.25 0.70
N PHE A 41 7.06 25.56 -0.36
CA PHE A 41 8.43 25.50 -0.83
C PHE A 41 8.67 26.55 -1.91
N ASP A 42 9.88 27.07 -1.95
CA ASP A 42 10.29 27.93 -3.06
C ASP A 42 10.74 27.05 -4.23
N MET A 43 9.88 26.94 -5.24
CA MET A 43 10.15 26.17 -6.46
C MET A 43 10.82 27.05 -7.54
N THR A 44 10.98 28.36 -7.31
CA THR A 44 11.53 29.31 -8.29
C THR A 44 13.03 29.16 -8.49
N ILE A 45 13.69 28.51 -7.54
CA ILE A 45 15.13 28.23 -7.57
C ILE A 45 15.49 27.41 -8.83
N GLU A 46 14.60 26.52 -9.26
CA GLU A 46 14.83 25.58 -10.36
C GLU A 46 13.81 25.77 -11.49
N LYS A 47 14.28 26.28 -12.64
CA LYS A 47 13.42 26.61 -13.79
C LYS A 47 12.59 25.43 -14.29
N ILE A 48 13.14 24.22 -14.25
CA ILE A 48 12.45 23.01 -14.70
C ILE A 48 11.26 22.67 -13.79
N CYS A 49 11.37 22.92 -12.48
CA CYS A 49 10.25 22.70 -11.55
C CYS A 49 9.10 23.67 -11.88
N VAL A 50 9.42 24.95 -12.10
CA VAL A 50 8.43 25.97 -12.47
C VAL A 50 7.68 25.58 -13.75
N MET A 51 8.41 25.15 -14.79
CA MET A 51 7.80 24.73 -16.06
C MET A 51 6.89 23.51 -15.88
N LYS A 52 7.33 22.50 -15.13
CA LYS A 52 6.55 21.28 -14.89
C LYS A 52 5.26 21.51 -14.08
N HIS A 53 5.17 22.61 -13.32
CA HIS A 53 3.97 22.99 -12.58
C HIS A 53 3.17 24.13 -13.23
N ALA A 54 3.58 24.62 -14.41
CA ALA A 54 2.94 25.74 -15.08
C ALA A 54 1.46 25.47 -15.44
N GLU A 55 1.13 24.21 -15.72
CA GLU A 55 -0.23 23.76 -16.08
C GLU A 55 -1.11 23.45 -14.86
N ASN A 56 -0.52 23.33 -13.66
CA ASN A 56 -1.24 23.07 -12.42
C ASN A 56 -0.88 24.11 -11.34
N PRO A 57 -1.48 25.31 -11.38
CA PRO A 57 -1.21 26.36 -10.41
C PRO A 57 -1.64 26.00 -8.98
N GLU A 58 -2.46 24.96 -8.75
CA GLU A 58 -2.78 24.50 -7.39
C GLU A 58 -1.59 23.81 -6.72
N LYS A 59 -0.72 23.18 -7.53
CA LYS A 59 0.55 22.59 -7.09
C LYS A 59 1.70 23.60 -7.07
N TYR A 60 1.43 24.86 -7.45
CA TYR A 60 2.41 25.94 -7.48
C TYR A 60 2.06 27.10 -6.52
N PRO A 61 2.90 27.44 -5.53
CA PRO A 61 4.15 26.77 -5.16
C PRO A 61 3.86 25.41 -4.51
N GLY A 62 4.80 24.47 -4.66
CA GLY A 62 4.74 23.17 -3.98
C GLY A 62 4.51 23.35 -2.48
N ARG A 63 3.61 22.57 -1.90
CA ARG A 63 3.39 22.56 -0.44
C ARG A 63 4.02 21.32 0.18
N SER A 64 4.40 21.44 1.43
CA SER A 64 4.83 20.29 2.23
C SER A 64 3.72 19.24 2.26
N GLU A 65 4.08 18.02 1.87
CA GLU A 65 3.24 16.83 1.97
C GLU A 65 3.50 16.06 3.27
N ALA A 66 4.06 16.74 4.30
CA ALA A 66 4.25 16.19 5.64
C ALA A 66 2.94 15.71 6.29
N LEU A 67 1.79 16.21 5.82
CA LEU A 67 0.48 15.69 6.14
C LEU A 67 -0.44 15.83 4.92
N VAL A 68 -0.93 14.70 4.42
CA VAL A 68 -1.90 14.63 3.32
C VAL A 68 -3.16 13.97 3.86
N LEU A 69 -4.27 14.72 3.86
CA LEU A 69 -5.55 14.29 4.41
C LEU A 69 -6.59 14.09 3.31
N GLY A 70 -7.38 13.03 3.43
CA GLY A 70 -8.57 12.76 2.64
C GLY A 70 -9.86 13.07 3.40
N GLU A 71 -10.98 12.50 2.93
CA GLU A 71 -12.27 12.58 3.61
C GLU A 71 -12.18 12.04 5.04
N GLY A 72 -12.87 12.68 5.99
CA GLY A 72 -12.88 12.26 7.39
C GLY A 72 -11.51 12.33 8.08
N ASN A 73 -10.59 13.17 7.61
CA ASN A 73 -9.19 13.26 8.09
C ASN A 73 -8.39 11.96 7.95
N THR A 74 -8.74 11.11 6.98
CA THR A 74 -7.93 9.94 6.62
C THR A 74 -6.54 10.36 6.14
N MET A 75 -5.50 9.63 6.52
CA MET A 75 -4.11 9.96 6.18
C MET A 75 -3.62 9.13 5.01
N ALA A 76 -2.97 9.78 4.03
CA ALA A 76 -2.22 9.11 2.97
C ALA A 76 -0.78 8.80 3.40
N ASN A 77 -0.06 8.02 2.58
CA ASN A 77 1.38 7.71 2.77
C ASN A 77 1.69 7.01 4.11
N ILE A 78 0.95 5.94 4.41
CA ILE A 78 1.11 5.15 5.64
C ILE A 78 1.98 3.93 5.38
N PHE A 79 3.01 3.73 6.21
CA PHE A 79 3.79 2.51 6.28
C PHE A 79 3.36 1.67 7.48
N VAL A 80 3.06 0.40 7.25
CA VAL A 80 2.70 -0.56 8.30
C VAL A 80 3.74 -1.66 8.33
N GLN A 81 4.44 -1.80 9.46
CA GLN A 81 5.37 -2.89 9.70
C GLN A 81 4.79 -3.82 10.76
N VAL A 82 4.71 -5.11 10.44
CA VAL A 82 4.35 -6.14 11.40
C VAL A 82 5.64 -6.82 11.83
N THR A 83 5.93 -6.82 13.13
CA THR A 83 7.24 -7.22 13.67
C THR A 83 7.23 -8.56 14.38
N ALA A 84 6.06 -9.15 14.64
CA ALA A 84 5.91 -10.40 15.39
C ALA A 84 4.67 -11.18 14.94
N GLY A 85 4.57 -12.44 15.38
CA GLY A 85 3.44 -13.33 15.03
C GLY A 85 3.64 -14.12 13.74
N PHE A 86 4.87 -14.17 13.22
CA PHE A 86 5.23 -14.91 12.01
C PHE A 86 6.11 -16.13 12.34
N PRO A 87 6.07 -17.19 11.52
CA PRO A 87 7.03 -18.29 11.63
C PRO A 87 8.45 -17.81 11.35
N GLU A 88 9.42 -18.40 12.06
CA GLU A 88 10.84 -18.17 11.82
C GLU A 88 11.25 -18.84 10.50
N LYS A 89 11.43 -18.02 9.47
CA LYS A 89 11.92 -18.45 8.15
C LYS A 89 12.61 -17.29 7.45
N GLU A 90 13.31 -17.60 6.38
CA GLU A 90 13.81 -16.59 5.45
C GLU A 90 12.62 -15.99 4.67
N TRP A 91 12.62 -14.66 4.57
CA TRP A 91 11.66 -13.89 3.82
C TRP A 91 12.39 -13.28 2.65
N GLU A 92 12.09 -13.76 1.44
CA GLU A 92 12.68 -13.24 0.22
C GLU A 92 12.36 -11.75 0.05
N ALA A 93 13.37 -10.96 -0.30
CA ALA A 93 13.15 -9.59 -0.71
C ALA A 93 12.46 -9.56 -2.09
N PRO A 94 11.71 -8.50 -2.42
CA PRO A 94 11.21 -8.31 -3.77
C PRO A 94 12.35 -8.34 -4.80
N GLU A 95 12.16 -9.09 -5.89
CA GLU A 95 13.15 -9.18 -6.98
C GLU A 95 13.24 -7.87 -7.78
N GLU A 96 12.11 -7.17 -7.90
CA GLU A 96 12.00 -5.91 -8.64
C GLU A 96 12.35 -4.71 -7.75
N PRO A 97 13.17 -3.76 -8.23
CA PRO A 97 13.51 -2.58 -7.47
C PRO A 97 12.30 -1.66 -7.31
N ALA A 98 12.12 -1.15 -6.10
CA ALA A 98 11.22 -0.04 -5.83
C ALA A 98 11.72 1.24 -6.55
N VAL A 99 10.85 1.86 -7.36
CA VAL A 99 11.19 3.09 -8.10
C VAL A 99 10.68 4.31 -7.35
N LEU A 100 11.60 5.20 -7.00
CA LEU A 100 11.30 6.54 -6.49
C LEU A 100 11.49 7.55 -7.63
N ASP A 101 10.38 8.06 -8.18
CA ASP A 101 10.40 9.03 -9.27
C ASP A 101 10.44 10.46 -8.74
N GLN A 102 11.23 11.32 -9.40
CA GLN A 102 11.25 12.74 -9.14
C GLN A 102 10.62 13.51 -10.30
N ASN A 103 9.38 13.93 -10.12
CA ASN A 103 8.69 14.72 -11.13
C ASN A 103 8.18 16.05 -10.57
N GLY A 104 8.48 17.13 -11.29
CA GLY A 104 8.20 18.49 -10.82
C GLY A 104 8.88 18.81 -9.49
N CYS A 105 10.02 18.17 -9.18
CA CYS A 105 10.76 18.36 -7.94
C CYS A 105 9.98 17.93 -6.69
N THR A 106 9.02 17.01 -6.89
CA THR A 106 8.36 16.22 -5.87
C THR A 106 8.75 14.75 -6.10
N TYR A 107 9.12 14.05 -5.03
CA TYR A 107 9.38 12.61 -5.08
C TYR A 107 8.09 11.83 -4.83
N MET A 108 7.84 10.79 -5.63
CA MET A 108 6.71 9.88 -5.47
C MET A 108 7.14 8.43 -5.77
N PRO A 109 6.59 7.43 -5.06
CA PRO A 109 5.70 7.57 -3.90
C PRO A 109 6.47 8.06 -2.66
N HIS A 110 5.74 8.56 -1.64
CA HIS A 110 6.34 8.95 -0.35
C HIS A 110 6.66 7.77 0.58
N VAL A 111 6.13 6.58 0.27
CA VAL A 111 6.37 5.34 1.02
C VAL A 111 6.72 4.24 0.03
N LEU A 112 7.77 3.49 0.36
CA LEU A 112 8.21 2.26 -0.32
C LEU A 112 8.31 1.17 0.74
N ALA A 113 7.88 -0.04 0.42
CA ALA A 113 7.87 -1.20 1.31
C ALA A 113 8.06 -2.49 0.51
#